data_AF-A0A662XKD7-F1
#
_entry.id   AF-A0A662XKD7-F1
#
_cell.length_a   1.000
_cell.length_b   1.000
_cell.length_c   1.000
_cell.angle_alpha   90.00
_cell.angle_beta   90.00
_cell.angle_gamma   90.00
#
_symmetry.space_group_name_H-M   'P 1'
#
loop_
_entity.id
_entity.type
_entity.pdbx_description
1 polymer ?
#
loop_
_entity_poly.entity_id
_entity_poly.type
_entity_poly.pdbx_seq_one_letter_code
_entity_poly.pdbx_strand_id
1 'polypeptide(L)'
;MWLAALCCSASLLRSMAATPMSEIALDGASGECVANGDHACVVQDQHTPAPAQVDATPSTFIPVSSSEDNMFTTRRVAFKFIAREQSEGVGASVRRSLGSQQLRNLDPFLMLDEFNVGLPGGFPDHPHRGFETVTYMLPTSTGHMRHEDFLGNKGELRPGDLQWMTPGRG
;
A
#
# COMPACT_ATOMS: atom_id res chain seq x y z
N MET A 1 -13.36 -19.33 10.01
CA MET A 1 -12.21 -18.79 10.78
C MET A 1 -11.11 -18.59 9.74
N TRP A 2 -11.32 -17.61 8.86
CA TRP A 2 -10.70 -16.28 8.77
C TRP A 2 -9.41 -16.30 7.95
N LEU A 3 -9.39 -15.64 6.79
CA LEU A 3 -8.14 -15.24 6.15
C LEU A 3 -8.39 -14.04 5.22
N ALA A 4 -7.89 -12.88 5.60
CA ALA A 4 -7.53 -11.81 4.66
C ALA A 4 -6.00 -11.75 4.69
N ALA A 5 -5.39 -12.35 3.69
CA ALA A 5 -3.96 -12.63 3.63
C ALA A 5 -3.28 -11.60 2.72
N LEU A 6 -2.51 -10.68 3.30
CA LEU A 6 -1.60 -9.83 2.57
C LEU A 6 -0.20 -10.05 3.10
N CYS A 7 0.71 -10.39 2.18
CA CYS A 7 2.17 -10.20 2.26
C CYS A 7 2.97 -11.46 2.69
N CYS A 8 3.87 -11.96 1.82
CA CYS A 8 4.80 -13.06 2.09
C CYS A 8 6.24 -12.55 2.04
N SER A 9 6.98 -12.68 3.15
CA SER A 9 8.41 -12.36 3.20
C SER A 9 9.22 -13.61 3.57
N ALA A 10 9.91 -14.18 2.58
CA ALA A 10 10.93 -15.21 2.82
C ALA A 10 12.25 -14.51 3.17
N SER A 11 12.55 -14.39 4.47
CA SER A 11 13.90 -14.05 4.93
C SER A 11 14.79 -15.30 4.87
N LEU A 12 15.66 -15.41 3.88
CA LEU A 12 16.88 -16.20 4.04
C LEU A 12 17.97 -15.29 4.61
N LEU A 13 18.36 -15.56 5.86
CA LEU A 13 19.65 -15.13 6.38
C LEU A 13 20.74 -15.81 5.52
N ARG A 14 21.42 -15.02 4.69
CA ARG A 14 22.76 -15.38 4.22
C ARG A 14 23.68 -14.18 4.37
N SER A 15 24.49 -14.23 5.41
CA SER A 15 25.65 -13.37 5.64
C SER A 15 26.59 -13.47 4.45
N MET A 16 26.70 -12.42 3.63
CA MET A 16 27.90 -12.10 2.84
C MET A 16 28.06 -10.59 2.75
N ALA A 17 29.33 -10.18 2.85
CA ALA A 17 29.82 -8.83 3.07
C ALA A 17 29.25 -7.76 2.12
N ALA A 18 29.16 -6.54 2.66
CA ALA A 18 28.94 -5.33 1.89
C ALA A 18 30.09 -5.11 0.90
N THR A 19 29.74 -4.97 -0.37
CA THR A 19 30.62 -4.41 -1.41
C THR A 19 29.89 -3.21 -2.02
N PRO A 20 30.53 -2.03 -2.14
CA PRO A 20 29.84 -0.82 -2.59
C PRO A 20 29.58 -0.89 -4.10
N MET A 21 28.35 -0.57 -4.50
CA MET A 21 28.00 -0.38 -5.91
C MET A 21 28.56 0.96 -6.38
N SER A 22 29.52 0.87 -7.30
CA SER A 22 30.05 1.95 -8.12
C SER A 22 28.98 2.51 -9.06
N GLU A 23 28.98 3.85 -9.15
CA GLU A 23 28.45 4.76 -10.18
C GLU A 23 27.55 4.17 -11.29
N ILE A 24 26.29 4.59 -11.26
CA ILE A 24 25.49 4.80 -12.47
C ILE A 24 25.26 6.32 -12.54
N ALA A 25 25.96 6.97 -13.46
CA ALA A 25 25.77 8.39 -13.78
C ALA A 25 24.46 8.56 -14.55
N LEU A 26 23.56 9.38 -14.00
CA LEU A 26 22.45 9.97 -14.73
C LEU A 26 22.71 11.47 -14.76
N ASP A 27 23.07 11.98 -15.94
CA ASP A 27 23.06 13.41 -16.23
C ASP A 27 21.63 13.92 -16.06
N GLY A 28 21.41 14.67 -14.98
CA GLY A 28 20.10 15.22 -14.66
C GLY A 28 20.22 16.22 -13.52
N ALA A 29 20.15 17.49 -13.89
CA ALA A 29 19.86 18.68 -13.08
C ALA A 29 19.91 18.48 -11.54
N SER A 30 20.92 19.10 -10.92
CA SER A 30 21.02 19.29 -9.48
C SER A 30 19.79 20.01 -8.92
N GLY A 31 18.88 19.22 -8.33
CA GLY A 31 17.82 19.71 -7.46
C GLY A 31 17.88 18.96 -6.13
N GLU A 32 18.65 19.49 -5.18
CA GLU A 32 18.63 19.04 -3.78
C GLU A 32 17.23 19.26 -3.19
N CYS A 33 16.57 18.17 -2.79
CA CYS A 33 15.39 18.26 -1.94
C CYS A 33 15.84 18.51 -0.49
N VAL A 34 16.02 19.78 -0.14
CA VAL A 34 16.13 20.21 1.26
C VAL A 34 14.71 20.34 1.81
N ALA A 35 14.34 19.46 2.74
CA ALA A 35 13.12 19.60 3.51
C ALA A 35 13.29 20.76 4.52
N ASN A 36 12.67 21.91 4.23
CA ASN A 36 12.32 22.88 5.25
C ASN A 36 10.95 23.48 4.92
N GLY A 37 10.18 23.71 5.98
CA GLY A 37 8.74 23.98 5.94
C GLY A 37 8.33 25.14 5.04
N ASP A 38 7.11 24.97 4.55
CA ASP A 38 6.24 25.95 3.90
C ASP A 38 6.78 26.63 2.63
N HIS A 39 5.86 26.84 1.67
CA HIS A 39 6.00 27.51 0.37
C HIS A 39 6.17 26.58 -0.85
N ALA A 40 5.20 26.70 -1.76
CA ALA A 40 5.06 25.96 -3.01
C ALA A 40 6.21 26.21 -4.00
N CYS A 41 6.62 25.17 -4.73
CA CYS A 41 7.53 25.30 -5.87
C CYS A 41 6.85 26.08 -7.00
N VAL A 42 7.29 27.32 -7.23
CA VAL A 42 6.91 28.08 -8.43
C VAL A 42 8.03 27.95 -9.45
N VAL A 43 7.74 27.33 -10.59
CA VAL A 43 8.60 27.33 -11.77
C VAL A 43 8.54 28.73 -12.39
N GLN A 44 9.68 29.44 -12.45
CA GLN A 44 9.76 30.73 -13.14
C GLN A 44 9.94 30.49 -14.64
N ASP A 45 8.89 30.72 -15.42
CA ASP A 45 8.99 30.79 -16.89
C ASP A 45 9.15 32.26 -17.30
N GLN A 46 10.30 32.60 -17.87
CA GLN A 46 10.68 33.96 -18.28
C GLN A 46 10.36 34.12 -19.78
N HIS A 47 9.14 34.52 -20.12
CA HIS A 47 8.86 35.08 -21.46
C HIS A 47 7.74 36.12 -21.42
N THR A 48 8.10 37.39 -21.60
CA THR A 48 7.19 38.53 -21.64
C THR A 48 6.94 38.96 -23.09
N PRO A 49 5.66 39.13 -23.51
CA PRO A 49 5.32 40.09 -24.55
C PRO A 49 4.49 41.28 -24.01
N ALA A 50 4.62 42.41 -24.71
CA ALA A 50 4.14 43.76 -24.37
C ALA A 50 2.60 43.91 -24.27
N PRO A 51 2.08 44.95 -23.58
CA PRO A 51 0.66 45.07 -23.28
C PRO A 51 -0.16 45.64 -24.45
N ALA A 52 -1.26 44.96 -24.79
CA ALA A 52 -2.35 45.53 -25.59
C ALA A 52 -3.38 46.18 -24.65
N GLN A 53 -3.78 47.41 -24.96
CA GLN A 53 -4.76 48.18 -24.18
C GLN A 53 -6.16 47.58 -24.31
N VAL A 54 -6.83 47.37 -23.17
CA VAL A 54 -8.25 46.99 -23.11
C VAL A 54 -9.04 48.03 -22.30
N ASP A 55 -10.23 48.28 -22.83
CA ASP A 55 -11.18 49.35 -22.54
C ASP A 55 -11.76 49.30 -21.12
N ALA A 56 -11.93 50.46 -20.49
CA ALA A 56 -12.32 50.60 -19.10
C ALA A 56 -13.85 50.60 -18.95
N THR A 57 -14.42 49.46 -18.53
CA THR A 57 -15.77 49.40 -17.97
C THR A 57 -15.71 49.26 -16.44
N PRO A 58 -16.51 50.01 -15.66
CA PRO A 58 -16.46 49.93 -14.21
C PRO A 58 -17.25 48.69 -13.75
N SER A 59 -16.58 47.54 -13.70
CA SER A 59 -17.11 46.36 -13.04
C SER A 59 -16.89 46.49 -11.54
N THR A 60 -17.98 46.44 -10.77
CA THR A 60 -17.98 46.48 -9.32
C THR A 60 -17.24 45.25 -8.79
N PHE A 61 -15.97 45.41 -8.43
CA PHE A 61 -15.17 44.36 -7.80
C PHE A 61 -15.72 44.08 -6.40
N ILE A 62 -16.41 42.95 -6.24
CA ILE A 62 -16.65 42.35 -4.94
C ILE A 62 -15.32 41.76 -4.49
N PRO A 63 -14.73 42.18 -3.34
CA PRO A 63 -13.59 41.48 -2.79
C PRO A 63 -14.08 40.09 -2.37
N VAL A 64 -13.75 39.07 -3.16
CA VAL A 64 -13.82 37.69 -2.69
C VAL A 64 -12.83 37.62 -1.54
N SER A 65 -13.36 37.59 -0.31
CA SER A 65 -12.58 37.29 0.87
C SER A 65 -11.91 35.95 0.62
N SER A 66 -10.60 35.98 0.42
CA SER A 66 -9.76 34.80 0.37
C SER A 66 -9.83 34.13 1.72
N SER A 67 -10.82 33.25 1.90
CA SER A 67 -10.75 32.21 2.90
C SER A 67 -9.57 31.35 2.49
N GLU A 68 -8.43 31.57 3.15
CA GLU A 68 -7.34 30.61 3.20
C GLU A 68 -7.90 29.34 3.85
N ASP A 69 -8.57 28.52 3.04
CA ASP A 69 -9.01 27.19 3.41
C ASP A 69 -7.74 26.37 3.61
N ASN A 70 -7.37 26.28 4.89
CA ASN A 70 -6.17 25.66 5.39
C ASN A 70 -6.17 24.17 5.02
N MET A 71 -5.57 23.90 3.86
CA MET A 71 -4.47 22.96 3.65
C MET A 71 -4.55 21.65 4.44
N PHE A 72 -4.76 20.55 3.71
CA PHE A 72 -4.66 19.14 4.13
C PHE A 72 -4.22 18.90 5.59
N THR A 73 -5.17 18.60 6.47
CA THR A 73 -4.85 18.15 7.83
C THR A 73 -4.14 16.79 7.78
N THR A 74 -2.86 16.75 8.14
CA THR A 74 -2.09 15.50 8.18
C THR A 74 -2.66 14.56 9.25
N ARG A 75 -2.95 13.32 8.86
CA ARG A 75 -3.35 12.26 9.80
C ARG A 75 -2.17 11.88 10.68
N ARG A 76 -2.42 11.72 11.98
CA ARG A 76 -1.43 11.20 12.94
C ARG A 76 -1.66 9.72 13.19
N VAL A 77 -0.60 8.99 13.49
CA VAL A 77 -0.71 7.60 13.94
C VAL A 77 -1.41 7.58 15.30
N ALA A 78 -2.63 7.03 15.34
CA ALA A 78 -3.41 6.95 16.57
C ALA A 78 -2.95 5.79 17.48
N PHE A 79 -2.52 4.68 16.88
CA PHE A 79 -2.15 3.47 17.60
C PHE A 79 -1.12 2.66 16.81
N LYS A 80 -0.14 2.07 17.50
CA LYS A 80 0.90 1.22 16.92
C LYS A 80 1.17 0.04 17.85
N PHE A 81 1.29 -1.14 17.27
CA PHE A 81 1.72 -2.34 17.96
C PHE A 81 2.47 -3.25 16.98
N ILE A 82 3.16 -4.25 17.52
CA ILE A 82 3.83 -5.28 16.72
C ILE A 82 2.88 -6.48 16.57
N ALA A 83 2.63 -6.86 15.31
CA ALA A 83 1.94 -8.11 14.99
C ALA A 83 2.86 -9.29 15.30
N ARG A 84 2.41 -10.18 16.18
CA ARG A 84 3.17 -11.36 16.59
C ARG A 84 2.91 -12.52 15.64
N GLU A 85 3.94 -13.33 15.43
CA GLU A 85 3.83 -14.54 14.64
C GLU A 85 3.01 -15.61 15.38
N GLN A 86 2.14 -16.31 14.63
CA GLN A 86 1.33 -17.43 15.10
C GLN A 86 1.15 -18.44 13.97
N SER A 87 0.88 -19.70 14.31
CA SER A 87 0.59 -20.75 13.33
C SER A 87 -0.84 -20.66 12.83
N GLU A 88 -1.04 -20.90 11.53
CA GLU A 88 -2.34 -21.05 10.88
C GLU A 88 -2.25 -22.16 9.82
N GLY A 89 -3.40 -22.70 9.41
CA GLY A 89 -3.45 -23.75 8.39
C GLY A 89 -2.55 -24.96 8.73
N VAL A 90 -1.79 -25.43 7.74
CA VAL A 90 -0.82 -26.52 7.89
C VAL A 90 0.56 -25.99 7.54
N GLY A 91 1.46 -25.89 8.52
CA GLY A 91 2.84 -25.46 8.28
C GLY A 91 3.01 -24.02 7.78
N ALA A 92 1.98 -23.17 7.92
CA ALA A 92 2.05 -21.75 7.63
C ALA A 92 2.20 -20.95 8.93
N SER A 93 2.93 -19.83 8.86
CA SER A 93 2.99 -18.83 9.92
C SER A 93 2.44 -17.51 9.44
N VAL A 94 1.75 -16.79 10.32
CA VAL A 94 1.17 -15.49 10.03
C VAL A 94 1.50 -14.47 11.11
N ARG A 95 1.66 -13.21 10.72
CA ARG A 95 1.70 -12.04 11.60
C ARG A 95 0.40 -11.28 11.46
N ARG A 96 -0.50 -11.47 12.42
CA ARG A 96 -1.84 -10.86 12.40
C ARG A 96 -1.83 -9.48 13.03
N SER A 97 -2.24 -8.48 12.25
CA SER A 97 -2.43 -7.11 12.73
C SER A 97 -3.92 -6.86 13.05
N LEU A 98 -4.74 -6.60 12.02
CA LEU A 98 -6.20 -6.48 12.17
C LEU A 98 -6.81 -7.83 12.53
N GLY A 99 -7.79 -7.83 13.43
CA GLY A 99 -8.41 -9.06 13.97
C GLY A 99 -7.61 -9.71 15.10
N SER A 100 -6.44 -9.16 15.47
CA SER A 100 -5.70 -9.56 16.67
C SER A 100 -6.38 -9.07 17.95
N GLN A 101 -5.93 -9.54 19.12
CA GLN A 101 -6.45 -9.05 20.40
C GLN A 101 -6.22 -7.55 20.61
N GLN A 102 -5.17 -7.00 19.99
CA GLN A 102 -4.78 -5.59 20.12
C GLN A 102 -5.62 -4.67 19.22
N LEU A 103 -6.16 -5.18 18.11
CA LEU A 103 -6.99 -4.41 17.18
C LEU A 103 -8.04 -5.33 16.53
N ARG A 104 -9.04 -5.71 17.33
CA ARG A 104 -10.08 -6.67 16.92
C ARG A 104 -11.03 -6.11 15.87
N ASN A 105 -11.32 -4.81 15.92
CA ASN A 105 -12.34 -4.18 15.11
C ASN A 105 -11.76 -2.94 14.44
N LEU A 106 -11.71 -2.94 13.12
CA LEU A 106 -11.40 -1.76 12.31
C LEU A 106 -12.30 -1.77 11.07
N ASP A 107 -13.58 -1.47 11.26
CA ASP A 107 -14.58 -1.42 10.18
C ASP A 107 -14.08 -0.60 8.98
N PRO A 108 -14.11 -1.15 7.73
CA PRO A 108 -14.71 -2.42 7.28
C PRO A 108 -13.78 -3.63 7.24
N PHE A 109 -12.58 -3.52 7.78
CA PHE A 109 -11.56 -4.56 7.76
C PHE A 109 -11.72 -5.53 8.94
N LEU A 110 -11.83 -6.82 8.63
CA LEU A 110 -11.98 -7.89 9.62
C LEU A 110 -10.63 -8.44 10.07
N MET A 111 -9.67 -8.57 9.14
CA MET A 111 -8.40 -9.23 9.36
C MET A 111 -7.34 -8.72 8.40
N LEU A 112 -6.07 -8.81 8.80
CA LEU A 112 -4.91 -8.58 7.95
C LEU A 112 -3.73 -9.41 8.44
N ASP A 113 -3.35 -10.40 7.63
CA ASP A 113 -2.26 -11.34 7.91
C ASP A 113 -1.14 -11.24 6.88
N GLU A 114 0.08 -10.94 7.33
CA GLU A 114 1.33 -11.26 6.60
C GLU A 114 1.65 -12.74 6.84
N PHE A 115 1.69 -13.56 5.80
CA PHE A 115 1.88 -15.00 5.93
C PHE A 115 3.14 -15.49 5.21
N ASN A 116 3.84 -16.45 5.80
CA ASN A 116 4.90 -17.22 5.16
C ASN A 116 4.49 -18.70 5.14
N VAL A 117 4.68 -19.33 3.99
CA VAL A 117 4.36 -20.74 3.79
C VAL A 117 5.45 -21.40 2.94
N GLY A 118 5.92 -22.56 3.40
CA GLY A 118 6.79 -23.45 2.64
C GLY A 118 6.08 -24.77 2.36
N LEU A 119 6.38 -25.41 1.23
CA LEU A 119 5.86 -26.74 0.92
C LEU A 119 6.37 -27.77 1.94
N PRO A 120 5.54 -28.76 2.35
CA PRO A 120 4.20 -29.09 1.84
C PRO A 120 3.04 -28.35 2.56
N GLY A 121 3.32 -27.24 3.24
CA GLY A 121 2.32 -26.45 3.96
C GLY A 121 1.38 -25.61 3.08
N GLY A 122 0.35 -25.04 3.70
CA GLY A 122 -0.69 -24.28 3.02
C GLY A 122 -1.92 -24.01 3.89
N PHE A 123 -2.93 -23.45 3.22
CA PHE A 123 -4.29 -23.30 3.76
C PHE A 123 -5.18 -24.30 3.02
N PRO A 124 -5.35 -25.54 3.53
CA PRO A 124 -6.17 -26.57 2.88
C PRO A 124 -7.65 -26.15 2.87
N ASP A 125 -8.51 -26.96 2.27
CA ASP A 125 -9.95 -26.73 2.11
C ASP A 125 -10.61 -26.05 3.33
N HIS A 126 -11.14 -24.85 3.13
CA HIS A 126 -11.80 -24.07 4.18
C HIS A 126 -12.88 -23.13 3.61
N PRO A 127 -13.98 -22.87 4.34
CA PRO A 127 -15.09 -22.04 3.86
C PRO A 127 -14.92 -20.54 4.20
N HIS A 128 -15.55 -19.70 3.38
CA HIS A 128 -15.75 -18.26 3.62
C HIS A 128 -17.22 -17.88 3.36
N ARG A 129 -17.75 -16.87 4.05
CA ARG A 129 -19.13 -16.39 3.87
C ARG A 129 -19.26 -14.96 4.38
N GLY A 130 -19.93 -14.10 3.62
CA GLY A 130 -20.36 -12.77 4.07
C GLY A 130 -19.27 -11.69 4.12
N PHE A 131 -18.06 -11.99 3.63
CA PHE A 131 -16.96 -11.04 3.49
C PHE A 131 -16.10 -11.43 2.29
N GLU A 132 -15.21 -10.54 1.88
CA GLU A 132 -14.30 -10.74 0.76
C GLU A 132 -12.88 -11.03 1.25
N THR A 133 -12.13 -11.77 0.46
CA THR A 133 -10.71 -12.01 0.71
C THR A 133 -9.91 -11.39 -0.41
N VAL A 134 -8.96 -10.54 -0.05
CA VAL A 134 -7.98 -9.99 -0.98
C VAL A 134 -6.63 -10.60 -0.66
N THR A 135 -6.05 -11.30 -1.62
CA THR A 135 -4.71 -11.87 -1.54
C THR A 135 -3.78 -11.14 -2.48
N TYR A 136 -2.70 -10.61 -1.94
CA TYR A 136 -1.65 -9.97 -2.73
C TYR A 136 -0.31 -10.64 -2.43
N MET A 137 0.32 -11.15 -3.48
CA MET A 137 1.65 -11.73 -3.42
C MET A 137 2.67 -10.61 -3.48
N LEU A 138 3.58 -10.54 -2.49
CA LEU A 138 4.63 -9.55 -2.54
C LEU A 138 5.51 -9.74 -3.78
N PRO A 139 5.96 -8.64 -4.43
CA PRO A 139 6.95 -8.73 -5.50
C PRO A 139 8.25 -9.43 -5.07
N THR A 140 8.57 -9.41 -3.77
CA THR A 140 9.73 -10.07 -3.18
C THR A 140 9.49 -11.53 -2.79
N SER A 141 8.31 -12.09 -3.07
CA SER A 141 8.01 -13.50 -2.78
C SER A 141 8.89 -14.40 -3.65
N THR A 142 9.48 -15.44 -3.07
CA THR A 142 10.37 -16.38 -3.79
C THR A 142 9.60 -17.53 -4.47
N GLY A 143 8.28 -17.59 -4.31
CA GLY A 143 7.42 -18.64 -4.85
C GLY A 143 6.06 -18.11 -5.32
N HIS A 144 5.15 -19.02 -5.62
CA HIS A 144 3.79 -18.74 -6.06
C HIS A 144 2.78 -19.49 -5.18
N MET A 145 1.55 -18.98 -5.14
CA MET A 145 0.43 -19.60 -4.42
C MET A 145 -0.55 -20.18 -5.43
N ARG A 146 -1.07 -21.37 -5.14
CA ARG A 146 -2.17 -21.96 -5.91
C ARG A 146 -3.45 -21.90 -5.11
N HIS A 147 -4.53 -21.59 -5.80
CA HIS A 147 -5.88 -21.58 -5.26
C HIS A 147 -6.76 -22.50 -6.11
N GLU A 148 -7.60 -23.27 -5.45
CA GLU A 148 -8.69 -24.05 -6.04
C GLU A 148 -9.92 -23.91 -5.15
N ASP A 149 -11.09 -23.71 -5.75
CA ASP A 149 -12.37 -23.70 -5.04
C ASP A 149 -13.25 -24.91 -5.38
N PHE A 150 -14.32 -25.08 -4.61
CA PHE A 150 -15.29 -26.15 -4.76
C PHE A 150 -16.14 -26.09 -6.04
N LEU A 151 -16.15 -24.96 -6.77
CA LEU A 151 -16.76 -24.83 -8.08
C LEU A 151 -15.80 -25.23 -9.22
N GLY A 152 -14.56 -25.59 -8.87
CA GLY A 152 -13.51 -25.98 -9.79
C GLY A 152 -12.73 -24.81 -10.38
N ASN A 153 -12.93 -23.58 -9.89
CA ASN A 153 -12.09 -22.46 -10.29
C ASN A 153 -10.69 -22.65 -9.72
N LYS A 154 -9.67 -22.38 -10.54
CA LYS A 154 -8.26 -22.53 -10.16
C LYS A 154 -7.46 -21.31 -10.58
N GLY A 155 -6.45 -20.97 -9.80
CA GLY A 155 -5.55 -19.86 -10.09
C GLY A 155 -4.16 -20.08 -9.52
N GLU A 156 -3.18 -19.45 -10.14
CA GLU A 156 -1.81 -19.36 -9.63
C GLU A 156 -1.46 -17.88 -9.48
N LEU A 157 -1.10 -17.47 -8.26
CA LEU A 157 -0.68 -16.12 -7.90
C LEU A 157 0.85 -16.09 -7.82
N ARG A 158 1.47 -15.37 -8.73
CA ARG A 158 2.92 -15.11 -8.79
C ARG A 158 3.28 -13.82 -8.03
N PRO A 159 4.56 -13.55 -7.77
CA PRO A 159 4.97 -12.32 -7.10
C PRO A 159 4.42 -11.07 -7.80
N GLY A 160 3.71 -10.23 -7.05
CA GLY A 160 3.03 -9.03 -7.56
C GLY A 160 1.57 -9.24 -8.00
N ASP A 161 1.10 -10.49 -8.10
CA ASP A 161 -0.29 -10.78 -8.47
C ASP A 161 -1.26 -10.51 -7.32
N LEU A 162 -2.50 -10.21 -7.70
CA LEU A 162 -3.62 -9.96 -6.79
C LEU A 162 -4.80 -10.86 -7.14
N GLN A 163 -5.42 -11.44 -6.12
CA GLN A 163 -6.72 -12.09 -6.21
C GLN A 163 -7.70 -11.38 -5.27
N TRP A 164 -8.84 -10.96 -5.81
CA TRP A 164 -9.97 -10.50 -5.03
C TRP A 164 -11.10 -11.52 -5.20
N MET A 165 -11.49 -12.17 -4.11
CA MET A 165 -12.54 -13.18 -4.10
C MET A 165 -13.72 -12.71 -3.26
N THR A 166 -14.93 -12.82 -3.82
CA THR A 166 -16.21 -12.50 -3.17
C THR A 166 -17.04 -13.78 -3.00
N PRO A 167 -16.89 -14.51 -1.87
CA PRO A 167 -17.64 -15.73 -1.57
C PRO A 167 -19.18 -15.54 -1.51
N GLY A 168 -19.64 -14.34 -1.18
CA GLY A 168 -21.07 -14.08 -0.98
C GLY A 168 -21.68 -14.99 0.09
N ARG A 169 -22.61 -15.85 -0.30
CA ARG A 169 -23.29 -16.79 0.61
C ARG A 169 -22.42 -17.98 1.06
N GLY A 170 -21.24 -18.15 0.47
CA GLY A 170 -20.37 -19.30 0.67
C GLY A 170 -20.64 -20.42 -0.32
#